data_AF-A0A943MSL0-F1
#
_entry.id   AF-A0A943MSL0-F1
#
_cell.length_a   1.000
_cell.length_b   1.000
_cell.length_c   1.000
_cell.angle_alpha   90.00
_cell.angle_beta   90.00
_cell.angle_gamma   90.00
#
_symmetry.space_group_name_H-M   'P 1'
#
loop_
_entity.id
_entity.type
_entity.pdbx_description
1 polymer ?
#
loop_
_entity_poly.entity_id
_entity_poly.type
_entity_poly.pdbx_seq_one_letter_code
_entity_poly.pdbx_strand_id
1 'polypeptide(L)'
;MKRTKEMKKEWIAELKKMQKSYQEEISPDDLPFDLTAELGEVVAVELKSPGVYYIATQKEGDSPDYPEVYVVTADAPAISEKARTYGQEFPGHPDLRVYDTLQPKSGRYIVDFEMRRYQIKCHLPEIENEDSLYTAALYGAEEHPDYFGDFPVPSFTPRGFTVRHKTILNGVYWLETDRCEEMLAVCYPIWQGDITIPEQNQGEQLEYDQIHGIDNTLGYLFFSKQNSIIPLYELSLLHSEIEKSGVVDVAALLNAICEFYPEYATIHNEEEAKFEHGRFIKETPGVGTEFIKF
;
A
#
# COMPACT_ATOMS: atom_id res chain seq x y z
N MET A 1 27.12 24.61 24.02
CA MET A 1 26.47 23.29 24.22
C MET A 1 25.19 23.36 25.08
N LYS A 2 25.15 24.08 26.22
CA LYS A 2 23.90 24.28 27.01
C LYS A 2 22.82 25.10 26.28
N ARG A 3 23.19 26.25 25.72
CA ARG A 3 22.28 27.17 25.00
C ARG A 3 21.55 26.52 23.80
N THR A 4 22.23 25.63 23.08
CA THR A 4 21.66 24.86 21.95
C THR A 4 20.68 23.78 22.42
N LYS A 5 20.88 23.20 23.62
CA LYS A 5 19.95 22.25 24.22
C LYS A 5 18.71 22.94 24.79
N GLU A 6 18.85 24.16 25.29
CA GLU A 6 17.73 24.99 25.78
C GLU A 6 16.84 25.46 24.62
N MET A 7 17.42 26.02 23.55
CA MET A 7 16.67 26.35 22.32
C MET A 7 15.91 25.15 21.74
N LYS A 8 16.56 23.96 21.70
CA LYS A 8 15.89 22.75 21.22
C LYS A 8 14.72 22.34 22.12
N LYS A 9 14.81 22.57 23.43
CA LYS A 9 13.72 22.27 24.38
C LYS A 9 12.57 23.27 24.27
N GLU A 10 12.87 24.56 24.12
CA GLU A 10 11.87 25.61 23.91
C GLU A 10 11.11 25.36 22.60
N TRP A 11 11.84 25.08 21.51
CA TRP A 11 11.25 24.71 20.22
C TRP A 11 10.37 23.45 20.31
N ILE A 12 10.83 22.39 21.00
CA ILE A 12 10.01 21.18 21.21
C ILE A 12 8.77 21.49 22.06
N ALA A 13 8.88 22.33 23.09
CA ALA A 13 7.73 22.71 23.93
C ALA A 13 6.69 23.52 23.14
N GLU A 14 7.16 24.40 22.25
CA GLU A 14 6.32 25.16 21.34
C GLU A 14 5.64 24.24 20.32
N LEU A 15 6.38 23.32 19.70
CA LEU A 15 5.81 22.29 18.82
C LEU A 15 4.76 21.42 19.52
N LYS A 16 4.99 21.02 20.78
CA LYS A 16 4.00 20.25 21.57
C LYS A 16 2.73 21.05 21.86
N LYS A 17 2.87 22.35 22.13
CA LYS A 17 1.73 23.25 22.34
C LYS A 17 0.94 23.43 21.05
N MET A 18 1.64 23.60 19.92
CA MET A 18 1.05 23.75 18.61
C MET A 18 0.39 22.44 18.11
N GLN A 19 0.96 21.27 18.41
CA GLN A 19 0.36 20.00 18.01
C GLN A 19 -0.98 19.73 18.70
N LYS A 20 -1.16 20.22 19.92
CA LYS A 20 -2.46 20.14 20.60
C LYS A 20 -3.55 20.99 19.91
N SER A 21 -3.17 22.02 19.15
CA SER A 21 -4.09 22.80 18.30
C SER A 21 -4.16 22.30 16.85
N TYR A 22 -3.29 21.37 16.45
CA TYR A 22 -3.21 20.83 15.07
C TYR A 22 -4.19 19.66 14.83
N GLN A 23 -4.74 19.08 15.89
CA GLN A 23 -5.86 18.16 15.79
C GLN A 23 -7.23 18.86 15.87
N GLU A 24 -7.26 20.19 15.74
CA GLU A 24 -8.50 20.98 15.73
C GLU A 24 -8.91 21.21 14.27
N GLU A 25 -10.19 21.00 13.98
CA GLU A 25 -10.81 21.51 12.76
C GLU A 25 -10.57 23.03 12.69
N ILE A 26 -9.97 23.49 11.60
CA ILE A 26 -9.79 24.92 11.35
C ILE A 26 -10.82 25.40 10.34
N SER A 27 -11.19 26.69 10.42
CA SER A 27 -12.11 27.26 9.44
C SER A 27 -11.47 27.21 8.05
N PRO A 28 -12.22 26.88 6.98
CA PRO A 28 -11.74 27.03 5.62
C PRO A 28 -11.21 28.44 5.33
N ASP A 29 -11.80 29.47 5.95
CA ASP A 29 -11.37 30.87 5.83
C ASP A 29 -9.97 31.16 6.41
N ASP A 30 -9.45 30.27 7.27
CA ASP A 30 -8.13 30.41 7.91
C ASP A 30 -7.00 29.77 7.08
N LEU A 31 -7.31 29.18 5.92
CA LEU A 31 -6.32 28.59 5.03
C LEU A 31 -5.40 29.68 4.42
N PRO A 32 -4.07 29.45 4.36
CA PRO A 32 -3.15 30.41 3.75
C PRO A 32 -3.14 30.35 2.21
N PHE A 33 -4.06 29.61 1.60
CA PHE A 33 -4.20 29.40 0.17
C PHE A 33 -5.67 29.22 -0.21
N ASP A 34 -5.98 29.41 -1.50
CA ASP A 34 -7.29 29.12 -2.09
C ASP A 34 -7.07 28.14 -3.24
N LEU A 35 -7.72 26.97 -3.17
CA LEU A 35 -7.70 25.91 -4.20
C LEU A 35 -9.12 25.57 -4.67
N THR A 36 -10.06 26.50 -4.48
CA THR A 36 -11.49 26.27 -4.78
C THR A 36 -11.72 26.00 -6.26
N ALA A 37 -10.94 26.62 -7.15
CA ALA A 37 -11.05 26.44 -8.59
C ALA A 37 -10.58 25.05 -9.06
N GLU A 38 -9.58 24.48 -8.37
CA GLU A 38 -8.94 23.22 -8.71
C GLU A 38 -9.67 22.02 -8.07
N LEU A 39 -10.01 22.15 -6.79
CA LEU A 39 -10.50 21.06 -5.95
C LEU A 39 -12.00 21.17 -5.62
N GLY A 40 -12.59 22.36 -5.72
CA GLY A 40 -13.98 22.62 -5.31
C GLY A 40 -14.06 23.29 -3.93
N GLU A 41 -15.27 23.51 -3.45
CA GLU A 41 -15.52 24.20 -2.18
C GLU A 41 -14.97 23.38 -1.01
N VAL A 42 -14.18 24.01 -0.14
CA VAL A 42 -13.60 23.34 1.03
C VAL A 42 -14.66 23.22 2.13
N VAL A 43 -14.99 21.99 2.53
CA VAL A 43 -16.02 21.72 3.53
C VAL A 43 -15.47 21.37 4.92
N ALA A 44 -14.24 20.84 4.98
CA ALA A 44 -13.55 20.56 6.23
C ALA A 44 -12.03 20.69 6.07
N VAL A 45 -11.35 21.10 7.13
CA VAL A 45 -9.90 21.30 7.16
C VAL A 45 -9.35 20.85 8.50
N GLU A 46 -8.30 20.04 8.46
CA GLU A 46 -7.50 19.67 9.63
C GLU A 46 -6.03 20.00 9.40
N LEU A 47 -5.40 20.67 10.36
CA LEU A 47 -3.99 21.04 10.27
C LEU A 47 -3.09 19.95 10.84
N LYS A 48 -2.79 18.89 10.09
CA LYS A 48 -2.06 17.71 10.62
C LYS A 48 -0.63 18.00 11.09
N SER A 49 0.06 18.96 10.47
CA SER A 49 1.41 19.40 10.84
C SER A 49 1.63 20.83 10.35
N PRO A 50 2.60 21.62 10.87
CA PRO A 50 2.91 22.93 10.29
C PRO A 50 3.10 22.81 8.77
N GLY A 51 2.30 23.54 7.99
CA GLY A 51 2.35 23.50 6.53
C GLY A 51 1.77 22.24 5.86
N VAL A 52 1.13 21.34 6.61
CA VAL A 52 0.46 20.14 6.07
C VAL A 52 -1.00 20.14 6.51
N TYR A 53 -1.89 20.29 5.53
CA TYR A 53 -3.33 20.40 5.72
C TYR A 53 -3.99 19.18 5.10
N TYR A 54 -4.95 18.59 5.82
CA TYR A 54 -5.89 17.63 5.27
C TYR A 54 -7.20 18.36 4.99
N ILE A 55 -7.68 18.31 3.75
CA ILE A 55 -8.91 19.02 3.38
C ILE A 55 -9.88 18.07 2.70
N ALA A 56 -11.15 18.22 3.02
CA ALA A 56 -12.25 17.62 2.26
C ALA A 56 -12.92 18.72 1.43
N THR A 57 -13.22 18.40 0.17
CA THR A 57 -13.80 19.34 -0.79
C THR A 57 -15.13 18.85 -1.34
N GLN A 58 -15.92 19.75 -1.92
CA GLN A 58 -17.19 19.45 -2.57
C GLN A 58 -17.24 20.15 -3.93
N LYS A 59 -17.46 19.37 -5.00
CA LYS A 59 -17.69 19.90 -6.35
C LYS A 59 -19.18 20.00 -6.65
N GLU A 60 -19.59 21.08 -7.31
CA GLU A 60 -20.98 21.27 -7.74
C GLU A 60 -21.37 20.17 -8.75
N GLY A 61 -22.34 19.33 -8.38
CA GLY A 61 -22.98 18.37 -9.28
C GLY A 61 -22.35 16.97 -9.38
N ASP A 62 -21.28 16.68 -8.63
CA ASP A 62 -20.69 15.33 -8.55
C ASP A 62 -21.40 14.44 -7.50
N SER A 63 -21.13 13.13 -7.59
CA SER A 63 -21.52 12.10 -6.61
C SER A 63 -21.14 12.50 -5.18
N PRO A 64 -21.68 11.87 -4.12
CA PRO A 64 -21.37 12.20 -2.72
C PRO A 64 -19.91 11.97 -2.28
N ASP A 65 -18.97 11.83 -3.21
CA ASP A 65 -17.55 11.64 -2.95
C ASP A 65 -16.91 13.01 -2.72
N TYR A 66 -16.63 13.31 -1.46
CA TYR A 66 -15.84 14.48 -1.08
C TYR A 66 -14.36 14.15 -1.34
N PRO A 67 -13.68 14.77 -2.32
CA PRO A 67 -12.26 14.52 -2.51
C PRO A 67 -11.52 14.97 -1.25
N GLU A 68 -10.84 14.02 -0.63
CA GLU A 68 -9.98 14.23 0.52
C GLU A 68 -8.54 14.30 0.04
N VAL A 69 -7.82 15.35 0.40
CA VAL A 69 -6.44 15.56 -0.08
C VAL A 69 -5.55 16.11 1.03
N TYR A 70 -4.27 15.78 0.95
CA TYR A 70 -3.23 16.55 1.65
C TYR A 70 -2.77 17.72 0.80
N VAL A 71 -2.69 18.92 1.39
CA VAL A 71 -2.04 20.09 0.82
C VAL A 71 -0.80 20.44 1.64
N VAL A 72 0.35 20.46 0.99
CA VAL A 72 1.66 20.69 1.61
C VAL A 72 2.30 21.97 1.11
N THR A 73 2.53 22.93 2.02
CA THR A 73 3.22 24.19 1.73
C THR A 73 4.74 24.00 1.63
N ALA A 74 5.42 24.91 0.93
CA ALA A 74 6.87 24.84 0.70
C ALA A 74 7.72 24.86 1.97
N ASP A 75 7.21 25.46 3.05
CA ASP A 75 7.89 25.61 4.33
C ASP A 75 7.54 24.49 5.34
N ALA A 76 6.76 23.48 4.94
CA ALA A 76 6.36 22.36 5.80
C ALA A 76 7.60 21.59 6.32
N PRO A 77 7.95 21.68 7.61
CA PRO A 77 9.19 21.10 8.14
C PRO A 77 9.15 19.58 8.25
N ALA A 78 7.96 18.99 8.19
CA ALA A 78 7.78 17.54 8.26
C ALA A 78 8.09 16.84 6.93
N ILE A 79 7.91 17.53 5.79
CA ILE A 79 7.97 16.92 4.46
C ILE A 79 9.30 17.25 3.80
N SER A 80 10.04 16.23 3.37
CA SER A 80 11.32 16.45 2.68
C SER A 80 11.14 16.93 1.24
N GLU A 81 12.19 17.57 0.69
CA GLU A 81 12.23 17.94 -0.73
C GLU A 81 11.99 16.75 -1.67
N LYS A 82 12.50 15.56 -1.31
CA LYS A 82 12.24 14.33 -2.10
C LYS A 82 10.75 13.97 -2.04
N ALA A 83 10.13 13.98 -0.86
CA ALA A 83 8.70 13.69 -0.72
C ALA A 83 7.83 14.67 -1.52
N ARG A 84 8.22 15.95 -1.57
CA ARG A 84 7.52 16.99 -2.34
C ARG A 84 7.42 16.71 -3.84
N THR A 85 8.33 15.92 -4.42
CA THR A 85 8.31 15.64 -5.87
C THR A 85 7.21 14.68 -6.29
N TYR A 86 6.55 14.01 -5.35
CA TYR A 86 5.47 13.04 -5.63
C TYR A 86 4.08 13.70 -5.67
N GLY A 87 3.93 14.90 -5.08
CA GLY A 87 2.66 15.61 -5.06
C GLY A 87 2.37 16.30 -6.40
N GLN A 88 1.08 16.43 -6.69
CA GLN A 88 0.58 17.16 -7.84
C GLN A 88 0.86 18.67 -7.70
N GLU A 89 1.25 19.28 -8.82
CA GLU A 89 1.41 20.72 -8.97
C GLU A 89 0.15 21.36 -9.55
N PHE A 90 -0.24 22.52 -9.05
CA PHE A 90 -1.29 23.34 -9.64
C PHE A 90 -0.73 24.64 -10.24
N PRO A 91 -1.09 24.99 -11.49
CA PRO A 91 -0.73 26.28 -12.08
C PRO A 91 -1.21 27.43 -11.19
N GLY A 92 -0.33 28.39 -10.89
CA GLY A 92 -0.66 29.51 -9.99
C GLY A 92 -0.31 29.27 -8.52
N HIS A 93 -0.05 28.02 -8.11
CA HIS A 93 0.29 27.64 -6.74
C HIS A 93 1.61 26.86 -6.67
N PRO A 94 2.75 27.43 -7.15
CA PRO A 94 4.02 26.70 -7.26
C PRO A 94 4.57 26.21 -5.92
N ASP A 95 4.19 26.86 -4.82
CA ASP A 95 4.64 26.55 -3.47
C ASP A 95 3.84 25.41 -2.81
N LEU A 96 2.74 24.97 -3.43
CA LEU A 96 1.87 23.91 -2.91
C LEU A 96 2.11 22.59 -3.63
N ARG A 97 1.93 21.50 -2.90
CA ARG A 97 1.86 20.13 -3.45
C ARG A 97 0.61 19.46 -2.90
N VAL A 98 -0.15 18.81 -3.78
CA VAL A 98 -1.41 18.16 -3.43
C VAL A 98 -1.31 16.66 -3.62
N TYR A 99 -1.82 15.90 -2.65
CA TYR A 99 -1.77 14.43 -2.63
C TYR A 99 -3.19 13.92 -2.36
N ASP A 100 -3.82 13.37 -3.39
CA ASP A 100 -5.17 12.84 -3.30
C ASP A 100 -5.20 11.54 -2.50
N THR A 101 -6.13 11.42 -1.54
CA THR A 101 -6.17 10.26 -0.63
C THR A 101 -6.80 9.03 -1.27
N LEU A 102 -7.51 9.16 -2.39
CA LEU A 102 -8.16 8.05 -3.09
C LEU A 102 -7.41 7.65 -4.36
N GLN A 103 -6.66 8.58 -4.97
CA GLN A 103 -5.87 8.30 -6.15
C GLN A 103 -4.66 7.41 -5.83
N PRO A 104 -4.54 6.21 -6.43
CA PRO A 104 -3.35 5.38 -6.29
C PRO A 104 -2.10 6.11 -6.76
N LYS A 105 -0.98 5.93 -6.05
CA LYS A 105 0.31 6.54 -6.35
C LYS A 105 0.32 8.07 -6.25
N SER A 106 -0.66 8.69 -5.59
CA SER A 106 -0.66 10.13 -5.32
C SER A 106 0.50 10.58 -4.43
N GLY A 107 1.07 9.65 -3.66
CA GLY A 107 2.08 9.93 -2.65
C GLY A 107 1.51 10.18 -1.25
N ARG A 108 0.21 9.92 -1.02
CA ARG A 108 -0.42 10.06 0.31
C ARG A 108 0.39 9.37 1.42
N TYR A 109 0.80 8.12 1.19
CA TYR A 109 1.57 7.35 2.17
C TYR A 109 2.98 7.91 2.43
N ILE A 110 3.55 8.66 1.47
CA ILE A 110 4.81 9.38 1.69
C ILE A 110 4.58 10.53 2.69
N VAL A 111 3.46 11.25 2.57
CA VAL A 111 3.08 12.31 3.50
C VAL A 111 2.84 11.75 4.89
N ASP A 112 2.04 10.69 5.01
CA ASP A 112 1.76 10.00 6.29
C ASP A 112 3.06 9.55 6.96
N PHE A 113 3.95 8.91 6.19
CA PHE A 113 5.25 8.46 6.69
C PHE A 113 6.13 9.63 7.16
N GLU A 114 6.26 10.69 6.36
CA GLU A 114 7.11 11.83 6.69
C GLU A 114 6.61 12.60 7.91
N MET A 115 5.28 12.79 8.01
CA MET A 115 4.65 13.36 9.18
C MET A 115 4.95 12.53 10.43
N ARG A 116 4.71 11.22 10.38
CA ARG A 116 4.94 10.33 11.52
C ARG A 116 6.43 10.27 11.89
N ARG A 117 7.31 10.21 10.90
CA ARG A 117 8.77 10.24 11.08
C ARG A 117 9.22 11.52 11.76
N TYR A 118 8.66 12.67 11.35
CA TYR A 118 8.94 13.96 11.95
C TYR A 118 8.47 14.02 13.42
N GLN A 119 7.24 13.58 13.69
CA GLN A 119 6.69 13.50 15.05
C GLN A 119 7.61 12.71 15.99
N ILE A 120 7.99 11.50 15.59
CA ILE A 120 8.87 10.62 16.38
C ILE A 120 10.23 11.28 16.61
N LYS A 121 10.85 11.85 15.56
CA LYS A 121 12.17 12.50 15.66
C LYS A 121 12.15 13.75 16.55
N CYS A 122 11.04 14.46 16.58
CA CYS A 122 10.85 15.66 17.41
C CYS A 122 10.30 15.34 18.82
N HIS A 123 10.08 14.05 19.15
CA HIS A 123 9.48 13.60 20.42
C HIS A 123 8.14 14.27 20.73
N LEU A 124 7.34 14.40 19.67
CA LEU A 124 5.97 14.88 19.70
C LEU A 124 5.03 13.76 20.20
N PRO A 125 3.96 14.08 20.95
CA PRO A 125 2.92 13.12 21.31
C PRO A 125 2.41 12.35 20.10
N GLU A 126 2.11 11.07 20.29
CA GLU A 126 1.43 10.26 19.28
C GLU A 126 0.03 10.81 19.06
N ILE A 127 -0.35 10.89 17.79
CA ILE A 127 -1.73 11.16 17.39
C ILE A 127 -2.49 9.83 17.46
N GLU A 128 -3.55 9.81 18.28
CA GLU A 128 -4.49 8.69 18.37
C GLU A 128 -5.15 8.45 17.00
N ASN A 129 -5.37 7.17 16.65
CA ASN A 129 -6.03 6.72 15.41
C ASN A 129 -5.29 6.98 14.09
N GLU A 130 -4.03 7.39 14.12
CA GLU A 130 -3.18 7.41 12.91
C GLU A 130 -2.40 6.09 12.76
N ASP A 131 -2.12 5.71 11.53
CA ASP A 131 -1.29 4.55 11.20
C ASP A 131 0.12 4.64 11.80
N SER A 132 0.69 3.48 12.13
CA SER A 132 2.07 3.43 12.62
C SER A 132 3.05 3.87 11.51
N LEU A 133 4.26 4.29 11.89
CA LEU A 133 5.30 4.63 10.91
C LEU A 133 5.59 3.44 9.97
N TYR A 134 5.51 2.23 10.51
CA TYR A 134 5.74 1.00 9.76
C TYR A 134 4.60 0.72 8.78
N THR A 135 3.34 0.89 9.20
CA THR A 135 2.16 0.74 8.34
C THR A 135 2.23 1.69 7.13
N ALA A 136 2.50 2.98 7.37
CA ALA A 136 2.63 3.97 6.30
C ALA A 136 3.77 3.63 5.33
N ALA A 137 4.91 3.14 5.85
CA ALA A 137 6.02 2.71 5.01
C ALA A 137 5.68 1.47 4.16
N LEU A 138 4.87 0.55 4.70
CA LEU A 138 4.52 -0.70 4.05
C LEU A 138 3.58 -0.48 2.85
N TYR A 139 2.47 0.23 3.04
CA TYR A 139 1.59 0.64 1.93
C TYR A 139 2.31 1.62 0.99
N GLY A 140 3.16 2.48 1.53
CA GLY A 140 4.01 3.35 0.71
C GLY A 140 4.95 2.58 -0.22
N ALA A 141 5.51 1.45 0.21
CA ALA A 141 6.41 0.62 -0.61
C ALA A 141 5.69 -0.13 -1.74
N GLU A 142 4.38 -0.36 -1.61
CA GLU A 142 3.54 -0.89 -2.68
C GLU A 142 3.40 0.12 -3.82
N GLU A 143 3.09 1.38 -3.49
CA GLU A 143 2.84 2.42 -4.50
C GLU A 143 4.12 3.09 -5.02
N HIS A 144 5.10 3.32 -4.13
CA HIS A 144 6.33 4.10 -4.37
C HIS A 144 7.59 3.38 -3.85
N PRO A 145 7.95 2.21 -4.41
CA PRO A 145 9.17 1.49 -4.03
C PRO A 145 10.47 2.29 -4.30
N ASP A 146 10.44 3.29 -5.17
CA ASP A 146 11.58 4.20 -5.40
C ASP A 146 11.79 5.19 -4.23
N TYR A 147 10.77 5.38 -3.39
CA TYR A 147 10.87 6.13 -2.14
C TYR A 147 11.25 5.23 -0.96
N PHE A 148 10.53 4.13 -0.78
CA PHE A 148 10.62 3.27 0.41
C PHE A 148 11.57 2.07 0.26
N GLY A 149 11.92 1.71 -0.97
CA GLY A 149 12.55 0.44 -1.32
C GLY A 149 11.54 -0.62 -1.72
N ASP A 150 12.00 -1.61 -2.48
CA ASP A 150 11.23 -2.82 -2.75
C ASP A 150 10.97 -3.61 -1.46
N PHE A 151 9.88 -4.38 -1.44
CA PHE A 151 9.58 -5.27 -0.34
C PHE A 151 10.69 -6.30 -0.15
N PRO A 152 11.18 -6.54 1.08
CA PRO A 152 12.25 -7.49 1.30
C PRO A 152 11.79 -8.93 1.00
N VAL A 153 12.62 -9.70 0.30
CA VAL A 153 12.38 -11.14 0.14
C VAL A 153 12.47 -11.82 1.52
N PRO A 154 11.44 -12.55 1.98
CA PRO A 154 11.46 -13.14 3.30
C PRO A 154 12.55 -14.21 3.42
N SER A 155 13.41 -14.07 4.42
CA SER A 155 14.48 -15.04 4.70
C SER A 155 13.97 -16.28 5.44
N PHE A 156 12.88 -16.14 6.18
CA PHE A 156 12.22 -17.19 6.95
C PHE A 156 10.87 -17.50 6.32
N THR A 157 10.55 -18.78 6.20
CA THR A 157 9.23 -19.27 5.80
C THR A 157 8.76 -20.31 6.81
N PRO A 158 7.46 -20.66 6.82
CA PRO A 158 6.94 -21.78 7.60
C PRO A 158 7.66 -23.12 7.31
N ARG A 159 8.31 -23.24 6.15
CA ARG A 159 8.94 -24.48 5.67
C ARG A 159 10.46 -24.38 5.52
N GLY A 160 11.10 -23.45 6.23
CA GLY A 160 12.55 -23.35 6.30
C GLY A 160 13.09 -21.98 5.88
N PHE A 161 14.38 -21.95 5.54
CA PHE A 161 15.06 -20.74 5.11
C PHE A 161 15.02 -20.60 3.60
N THR A 162 14.74 -19.40 3.09
CA THR A 162 14.81 -19.12 1.65
C THR A 162 16.26 -19.26 1.16
N VAL A 163 16.50 -20.15 0.20
CA VAL A 163 17.83 -20.37 -0.43
C VAL A 163 17.93 -19.77 -1.82
N ARG A 164 16.82 -19.74 -2.57
CA ARG A 164 16.71 -19.09 -3.89
C ARG A 164 15.32 -18.48 -4.03
N HIS A 165 15.19 -17.45 -4.87
CA HIS A 165 13.90 -16.84 -5.18
C HIS A 165 13.80 -16.37 -6.63
N LYS A 166 12.57 -16.19 -7.10
CA LYS A 166 12.22 -15.40 -8.28
C LYS A 166 11.23 -14.32 -7.87
N THR A 167 11.43 -13.11 -8.38
CA THR A 167 10.47 -12.01 -8.22
C THR A 167 9.41 -12.13 -9.30
N ILE A 168 8.16 -12.33 -8.89
CA ILE A 168 7.00 -12.31 -9.80
C ILE A 168 6.56 -10.85 -9.96
N LEU A 169 6.38 -10.15 -8.84
CA LEU A 169 6.20 -8.70 -8.76
C LEU A 169 6.80 -8.20 -7.43
N ASN A 170 6.99 -6.89 -7.25
CA ASN A 170 7.47 -6.36 -5.98
C ASN A 170 6.51 -6.76 -4.84
N GLY A 171 6.99 -7.54 -3.86
CA GLY A 171 6.15 -8.08 -2.79
C GLY A 171 5.53 -9.46 -3.06
N VAL A 172 5.67 -10.01 -4.27
CA VAL A 172 5.27 -11.40 -4.59
C VAL A 172 6.45 -12.20 -5.13
N TYR A 173 6.82 -13.21 -4.36
CA TYR A 173 8.04 -13.98 -4.58
C TYR A 173 7.73 -15.47 -4.68
N TRP A 174 8.38 -16.14 -5.64
CA TRP A 174 8.48 -17.59 -5.65
C TRP A 174 9.78 -17.99 -4.95
N LEU A 175 9.68 -18.83 -3.93
CA LEU A 175 10.77 -19.19 -3.03
C LEU A 175 11.11 -20.67 -3.13
N GLU A 176 12.39 -21.00 -3.04
CA GLU A 176 12.87 -22.34 -2.71
C GLU A 176 13.48 -22.30 -1.31
N THR A 177 13.15 -23.28 -0.47
CA THR A 177 13.67 -23.37 0.89
C THR A 177 14.87 -24.33 1.01
N ASP A 178 15.57 -24.26 2.14
CA ASP A 178 16.62 -25.21 2.54
C ASP A 178 16.12 -26.65 2.78
N ARG A 179 14.80 -26.87 2.68
CA ARG A 179 14.13 -28.17 2.69
C ARG A 179 13.71 -28.65 1.29
N CYS A 180 14.14 -27.94 0.24
CA CYS A 180 13.76 -28.19 -1.15
C CYS A 180 12.25 -28.06 -1.38
N GLU A 181 11.57 -27.19 -0.63
CA GLU A 181 10.15 -26.89 -0.83
C GLU A 181 10.00 -25.58 -1.61
N GLU A 182 9.04 -25.55 -2.53
CA GLU A 182 8.67 -24.36 -3.29
C GLU A 182 7.43 -23.69 -2.70
N MET A 183 7.48 -22.36 -2.57
CA MET A 183 6.41 -21.59 -1.95
C MET A 183 6.21 -20.24 -2.64
N LEU A 184 4.95 -19.80 -2.74
CA LEU A 184 4.63 -18.41 -3.01
C LEU A 184 4.68 -17.63 -1.69
N ALA A 185 5.29 -16.45 -1.69
CA ALA A 185 5.18 -15.48 -0.60
C ALA A 185 4.57 -14.19 -1.14
N VAL A 186 3.55 -13.68 -0.45
CA VAL A 186 2.82 -12.46 -0.81
C VAL A 186 2.89 -11.50 0.40
N CYS A 187 3.27 -10.24 0.20
CA CYS A 187 3.36 -9.26 1.28
C CYS A 187 1.98 -8.75 1.71
N TYR A 188 1.92 -8.16 2.91
CA TYR A 188 0.65 -7.79 3.57
C TYR A 188 -0.32 -6.98 2.73
N PRO A 189 0.05 -5.81 2.20
CA PRO A 189 -0.90 -4.98 1.47
C PRO A 189 -1.54 -5.72 0.29
N ILE A 190 -0.73 -6.53 -0.40
CA ILE A 190 -1.14 -7.27 -1.58
C ILE A 190 -2.07 -8.43 -1.22
N TRP A 191 -1.69 -9.31 -0.29
CA TRP A 191 -2.57 -10.44 0.03
C TRP A 191 -3.87 -9.97 0.69
N GLN A 192 -3.83 -8.87 1.45
CA GLN A 192 -4.99 -8.33 2.12
C GLN A 192 -6.02 -7.76 1.12
N GLY A 193 -5.55 -7.04 0.09
CA GLY A 193 -6.40 -6.39 -0.90
C GLY A 193 -6.76 -7.26 -2.10
N ASP A 194 -5.85 -8.11 -2.56
CA ASP A 194 -5.89 -8.69 -3.91
C ASP A 194 -6.16 -10.20 -3.94
N ILE A 195 -6.18 -10.86 -2.78
CA ILE A 195 -6.49 -12.29 -2.64
C ILE A 195 -7.81 -12.44 -1.89
N THR A 196 -8.69 -13.31 -2.35
CA THR A 196 -9.99 -13.54 -1.71
C THR A 196 -9.85 -14.22 -0.34
N ILE A 197 -10.76 -13.90 0.59
CA ILE A 197 -10.74 -14.43 1.97
C ILE A 197 -10.62 -15.97 2.04
N PRO A 198 -11.35 -16.77 1.23
CA PRO A 198 -11.20 -18.23 1.24
C PRO A 198 -9.77 -18.69 0.97
N GLU A 199 -9.09 -18.01 0.05
CA GLU A 199 -7.72 -18.33 -0.33
C GLU A 199 -6.71 -17.79 0.68
N GLN A 200 -6.93 -16.60 1.25
CA GLN A 200 -6.12 -16.10 2.38
C GLN A 200 -6.06 -17.13 3.53
N ASN A 201 -7.17 -17.82 3.81
CA ASN A 201 -7.23 -18.86 4.85
C ASN A 201 -6.42 -20.13 4.54
N GLN A 202 -6.01 -20.33 3.27
CA GLN A 202 -5.10 -21.42 2.88
C GLN A 202 -3.62 -21.04 3.02
N GLY A 203 -3.34 -19.77 3.34
CA GLY A 203 -1.99 -19.26 3.57
C GLY A 203 -1.41 -19.70 4.91
N GLU A 204 -0.16 -20.14 4.88
CA GLU A 204 0.66 -20.42 6.04
C GLU A 204 1.30 -19.11 6.56
N GLN A 205 1.40 -19.00 7.88
CA GLN A 205 1.95 -17.84 8.59
C GLN A 205 3.19 -18.24 9.37
N LEU A 206 4.12 -17.31 9.62
CA LEU A 206 5.21 -17.58 10.56
C LEU A 206 4.66 -17.73 11.98
N GLU A 207 5.38 -18.47 12.83
CA GLU A 207 5.02 -18.64 14.25
C GLU A 207 4.86 -17.28 14.95
N TYR A 208 5.73 -16.31 14.62
CA TYR A 208 5.63 -14.96 15.17
C TYR A 208 4.29 -14.28 14.82
N ASP A 209 3.86 -14.39 13.56
CA ASP A 209 2.62 -13.78 13.06
C ASP A 209 1.39 -14.47 13.65
N GLN A 210 1.44 -15.80 13.84
CA GLN A 210 0.38 -16.54 14.51
C GLN A 210 0.21 -16.11 15.98
N ILE A 211 1.32 -15.88 16.69
CA ILE A 211 1.31 -15.48 18.10
C ILE A 211 0.80 -14.04 18.27
N HIS A 212 1.18 -13.14 17.37
CA HIS A 212 0.90 -11.70 17.52
C HIS A 212 -0.29 -11.21 16.67
N GLY A 213 -0.85 -12.08 15.83
CA GLY A 213 -1.85 -11.73 14.83
C GLY A 213 -1.20 -11.13 13.57
N ILE A 214 -1.46 -11.72 12.41
CA ILE A 214 -0.83 -11.28 11.16
C ILE A 214 -1.20 -9.84 10.78
N ASP A 215 -2.41 -9.39 11.13
CA ASP A 215 -2.84 -7.99 10.91
C ASP A 215 -2.14 -6.97 11.81
N ASN A 216 -1.53 -7.41 12.92
CA ASN A 216 -0.72 -6.54 13.78
C ASN A 216 0.75 -6.51 13.35
N THR A 217 1.24 -7.62 12.79
CA THR A 217 2.64 -7.77 12.36
C THR A 217 2.87 -7.34 10.92
N LEU A 218 1.79 -7.28 10.13
CA LEU A 218 1.79 -7.00 8.70
C LEU A 218 2.72 -7.97 7.94
N GLY A 219 2.63 -9.25 8.32
CA GLY A 219 3.47 -10.32 7.82
C GLY A 219 3.11 -10.81 6.40
N TYR A 220 3.99 -11.64 5.85
CA TYR A 220 3.73 -12.34 4.59
C TYR A 220 2.76 -13.50 4.79
N LEU A 221 1.89 -13.73 3.81
CA LEU A 221 1.24 -15.03 3.64
C LEU A 221 2.04 -15.91 2.70
N PHE A 222 2.16 -17.17 3.08
CA PHE A 222 2.93 -18.15 2.35
C PHE A 222 2.05 -19.28 1.84
N PHE A 223 2.16 -19.64 0.56
CA PHE A 223 1.36 -20.71 -0.03
C PHE A 223 2.27 -21.82 -0.56
N SER A 224 1.90 -23.06 -0.28
CA SER A 224 2.49 -24.20 -0.99
C SER A 224 2.22 -24.10 -2.49
N LYS A 225 3.00 -24.81 -3.31
CA LYS A 225 2.78 -24.83 -4.77
C LYS A 225 1.34 -25.14 -5.18
N GLN A 226 0.69 -26.08 -4.50
CA GLN A 226 -0.72 -26.41 -4.78
C GLN A 226 -1.65 -25.27 -4.36
N ASN A 227 -1.51 -24.77 -3.12
CA ASN A 227 -2.37 -23.69 -2.61
C ASN A 227 -2.08 -22.33 -3.27
N SER A 228 -0.99 -22.18 -4.01
CA SER A 228 -0.67 -20.94 -4.73
C SER A 228 -1.42 -20.78 -6.06
N ILE A 229 -2.08 -21.83 -6.56
CA ILE A 229 -2.71 -21.82 -7.89
C ILE A 229 -3.78 -20.72 -8.00
N ILE A 230 -4.73 -20.68 -7.06
CA ILE A 230 -5.80 -19.67 -7.08
C ILE A 230 -5.26 -18.27 -6.73
N PRO A 231 -4.46 -18.07 -5.65
CA PRO A 231 -3.83 -16.78 -5.38
C PRO A 231 -3.06 -16.18 -6.56
N LEU A 232 -2.24 -16.97 -7.26
CA LEU A 232 -1.51 -16.48 -8.43
C LEU A 232 -2.45 -16.05 -9.57
N TYR A 233 -3.56 -16.76 -9.75
CA TYR A 233 -4.54 -16.41 -10.75
C TYR A 233 -5.26 -15.10 -10.39
N GLU A 234 -5.74 -14.96 -9.16
CA GLU A 234 -6.39 -13.72 -8.68
C GLU A 234 -5.45 -12.52 -8.82
N LEU A 235 -4.20 -12.67 -8.39
CA LEU A 235 -3.18 -11.64 -8.59
C LEU A 235 -2.97 -11.33 -10.08
N SER A 236 -2.98 -12.31 -10.97
CA SER A 236 -2.79 -12.08 -12.42
C SER A 236 -3.94 -11.31 -13.07
N LEU A 237 -5.13 -11.30 -12.46
CA LEU A 237 -6.26 -10.50 -12.94
C LEU A 237 -6.05 -9.01 -12.68
N LEU A 238 -5.45 -8.68 -11.53
CA LEU A 238 -5.24 -7.31 -11.06
C LEU A 238 -3.88 -6.75 -11.53
N HIS A 239 -2.87 -7.61 -11.64
CA HIS A 239 -1.49 -7.25 -11.95
C HIS A 239 -1.04 -7.80 -13.29
N SER A 240 -1.24 -7.01 -14.35
CA SER A 240 -0.86 -7.35 -15.74
C SER A 240 0.64 -7.68 -15.90
N GLU A 241 1.45 -7.20 -14.98
CA GLU A 241 2.88 -7.37 -14.86
C GLU A 241 3.26 -8.84 -14.67
N ILE A 242 2.40 -9.62 -14.00
CA ILE A 242 2.63 -11.06 -13.79
C ILE A 242 2.70 -11.78 -15.14
N GLU A 243 1.74 -11.54 -16.03
CA GLU A 243 1.74 -12.10 -17.38
C GLU A 243 2.92 -11.56 -18.21
N LYS A 244 3.18 -10.25 -18.15
CA LYS A 244 4.26 -9.60 -18.91
C LYS A 244 5.67 -10.06 -18.49
N SER A 245 5.86 -10.44 -17.23
CA SER A 245 7.16 -10.87 -16.69
C SER A 245 7.66 -12.17 -17.32
N GLY A 246 6.74 -13.04 -17.75
CA GLY A 246 7.05 -14.40 -18.22
C GLY A 246 7.57 -15.34 -17.13
N VAL A 247 7.55 -14.93 -15.86
CA VAL A 247 7.95 -15.79 -14.72
C VAL A 247 6.90 -16.86 -14.46
N VAL A 248 5.63 -16.52 -14.63
CA VAL A 248 4.48 -17.43 -14.53
C VAL A 248 3.96 -17.74 -15.92
N ASP A 249 3.89 -19.02 -16.26
CA ASP A 249 3.17 -19.50 -17.44
C ASP A 249 1.67 -19.51 -17.14
N VAL A 250 0.98 -18.45 -17.57
CA VAL A 250 -0.46 -18.26 -17.32
C VAL A 250 -1.29 -19.37 -17.97
N ALA A 251 -0.89 -19.90 -19.13
CA ALA A 251 -1.63 -20.99 -19.76
C ALA A 251 -1.53 -22.28 -18.94
N ALA A 252 -0.34 -22.57 -18.40
CA ALA A 252 -0.16 -23.70 -17.50
C ALA A 252 -0.86 -23.48 -16.15
N LEU A 253 -0.95 -22.23 -15.68
CA LEU A 253 -1.71 -21.88 -14.47
C LEU A 253 -3.20 -22.16 -14.65
N LEU A 254 -3.80 -21.74 -15.77
CA LEU A 254 -5.20 -22.03 -16.09
C LEU A 254 -5.46 -23.53 -16.18
N ASN A 255 -4.54 -24.30 -16.79
CA ASN A 255 -4.63 -25.75 -16.81
C ASN A 255 -4.57 -26.35 -15.40
N ALA A 256 -3.72 -25.81 -14.51
CA ALA A 256 -3.66 -26.23 -13.12
C ALA A 256 -4.97 -25.95 -12.36
N ILE A 257 -5.64 -24.83 -12.63
CA ILE A 257 -6.97 -24.56 -12.06
C ILE A 257 -7.98 -25.59 -12.58
N CYS A 258 -8.01 -25.84 -13.90
CA CYS A 258 -8.93 -26.83 -14.48
C CYS A 258 -8.72 -28.24 -13.91
N GLU A 259 -7.47 -28.64 -13.66
CA GLU A 259 -7.14 -29.97 -13.14
C GLU A 259 -7.41 -30.10 -11.63
N PHE A 260 -6.94 -29.14 -10.83
CA PHE A 260 -6.93 -29.26 -9.37
C PHE A 260 -8.09 -28.54 -8.66
N TYR A 261 -8.70 -27.53 -9.30
CA TYR A 261 -9.78 -26.71 -8.76
C TYR A 261 -10.94 -26.53 -9.76
N PRO A 262 -11.52 -27.62 -10.31
CA PRO A 262 -12.57 -27.52 -11.33
C PRO A 262 -13.84 -26.81 -10.85
N GLU A 263 -14.13 -26.88 -9.54
CA GLU A 263 -15.25 -26.16 -8.92
C GLU A 263 -15.03 -24.63 -8.97
N TYR A 264 -13.81 -24.17 -8.67
CA TYR A 264 -13.44 -22.76 -8.80
C TYR A 264 -13.59 -22.29 -10.25
N ALA A 265 -13.05 -23.06 -11.20
CA ALA A 265 -13.18 -22.75 -12.63
C ALA A 265 -14.65 -22.63 -13.07
N THR A 266 -15.52 -23.50 -12.57
CA THR A 266 -16.95 -23.48 -12.89
C THR A 266 -17.62 -22.21 -12.34
N ILE A 267 -17.46 -21.94 -11.04
CA ILE A 267 -18.05 -20.77 -10.39
C ILE A 267 -17.54 -19.47 -11.04
N HIS A 268 -16.23 -19.35 -11.24
CA HIS A 268 -15.61 -18.20 -11.90
C HIS A 268 -16.21 -17.98 -13.30
N ASN A 269 -16.30 -19.04 -14.11
CA ASN A 269 -16.85 -18.93 -15.46
C ASN A 269 -18.35 -18.59 -15.48
N GLU A 270 -19.13 -19.06 -14.51
CA GLU A 270 -20.53 -18.68 -14.36
C GLU A 270 -20.70 -17.20 -14.00
N GLU A 271 -19.83 -16.66 -13.16
CA GLU A 271 -19.79 -15.24 -12.83
C GLU A 271 -19.33 -14.40 -14.03
N GLU A 272 -18.24 -14.79 -14.69
CA GLU A 272 -17.69 -14.09 -15.86
C GLU A 272 -18.67 -14.08 -17.05
N ALA A 273 -19.50 -15.11 -17.20
CA ALA A 273 -20.53 -15.17 -18.25
C ALA A 273 -21.58 -14.08 -18.14
N LYS A 274 -21.71 -13.41 -16.98
CA LYS A 274 -22.60 -12.26 -16.80
C LYS A 274 -22.05 -10.98 -17.46
N PHE A 275 -20.78 -10.97 -17.85
CA PHE A 275 -20.08 -9.82 -18.42
C PHE A 275 -19.74 -10.08 -19.90
N GLU A 276 -19.90 -9.08 -20.77
CA GLU A 276 -19.67 -9.23 -22.22
C GLU A 276 -18.23 -9.63 -22.61
N HIS A 277 -17.25 -9.31 -21.74
CA HIS A 277 -15.83 -9.52 -21.99
C HIS A 277 -15.16 -10.37 -20.89
N GLY A 278 -15.92 -11.32 -20.32
CA GLY A 278 -15.45 -12.14 -19.21
C GLY A 278 -14.19 -12.94 -19.52
N ARG A 279 -13.28 -13.05 -18.55
CA ARG A 279 -12.04 -13.84 -18.62
C ARG A 279 -12.30 -15.26 -18.15
N PHE A 280 -12.69 -16.12 -19.10
CA PHE A 280 -12.95 -17.53 -18.82
C PHE A 280 -11.68 -18.35 -18.56
N ILE A 281 -11.73 -19.17 -17.52
CA ILE A 281 -10.75 -20.21 -17.22
C ILE A 281 -11.04 -21.41 -18.12
N LYS A 282 -10.09 -21.75 -18.99
CA LYS A 282 -10.20 -22.86 -19.93
C LYS A 282 -8.86 -23.53 -20.14
N GLU A 283 -8.91 -24.82 -20.40
CA GLU A 283 -7.74 -25.60 -20.72
C GLU A 283 -7.11 -25.14 -22.06
N THR A 284 -5.79 -25.03 -22.06
CA THR A 284 -4.97 -24.78 -23.24
C THR A 284 -4.34 -26.10 -23.70
N PRO A 285 -4.77 -26.67 -24.84
CA PRO A 285 -4.26 -27.95 -25.32
C PRO A 285 -2.75 -27.93 -25.56
N GLY A 286 -2.06 -28.97 -25.09
CA GLY A 286 -0.61 -29.13 -25.26
C GLY A 286 0.24 -28.36 -24.25
N VAL A 287 -0.37 -27.62 -23.33
CA VAL A 287 0.30 -27.00 -22.18
C VAL A 287 0.11 -27.88 -20.94
N GLY A 288 1.14 -28.04 -20.11
CA GLY A 288 1.04 -28.78 -18.85
C GLY A 288 0.41 -27.96 -17.72
N THR A 289 0.53 -28.41 -16.48
CA THR A 289 0.10 -27.67 -15.27
C THR A 289 1.24 -27.04 -14.49
N GLU A 290 2.45 -27.09 -15.05
CA GLU A 290 3.66 -26.58 -14.42
C GLU A 290 3.84 -25.10 -14.73
N PHE A 291 3.18 -24.26 -13.94
CA PHE A 291 3.05 -22.80 -14.16
C PHE A 291 4.27 -21.97 -13.74
N ILE A 292 5.19 -22.54 -12.95
CA ILE A 292 6.42 -21.87 -12.54
C ILE A 292 7.50 -22.90 -12.23
N LYS A 293 8.76 -22.57 -12.51
CA LYS A 293 9.94 -23.41 -12.26
C LYS A 293 11.11 -22.56 -11.77
N PHE A 294 12.03 -23.15 -11.02
CA PHE A 294 13.36 -22.58 -10.79
C PHE A 294 14.29 -22.70 -11.99
#